data_AF-A0A3B3XB74-F1
#
_entry.id   AF-A0A3B3XB74-F1
#
_cell.length_a   1.000
_cell.length_b   1.000
_cell.length_c   1.000
_cell.angle_alpha   90.00
_cell.angle_beta   90.00
_cell.angle_gamma   90.00
#
_symmetry.space_group_name_H-M   'P 1'
#
loop_
_entity.id
_entity.type
_entity.pdbx_description
1 polymer ?
#
loop_
_entity_poly.entity_id
_entity_poly.type
_entity_poly.pdbx_seq_one_letter_code
_entity_poly.pdbx_strand_id
1 'polypeptide(L)'
;MNSMKDPHPAVLGVSKVILCIMPIAYIAVGSVYLNDCPVQQKIPIYLIVSGVFTIVLNLLSCLPNTRNTKERPRTTAGHVVTVWNSLVSLFLFCWFITGNLWIYSVYQPEYNKNATDTSRYCNKTLYLFAFWNTTLVYILVILFVLTGCCVLFCFFLCGRADPDDDATLQA
;
A
#
# COMPACT_ATOMS: atom_id res chain seq x y z
N MET A 1 10.78 27.23 -20.02
CA MET A 1 11.26 25.83 -20.08
C MET A 1 11.53 25.39 -18.64
N ASN A 2 10.59 24.66 -18.06
CA ASN A 2 10.53 24.38 -16.63
C ASN A 2 11.71 23.49 -16.24
N SER A 3 12.59 24.04 -15.41
CA SER A 3 13.66 23.30 -14.76
C SER A 3 13.02 22.20 -13.93
N MET A 4 13.18 20.98 -14.42
CA MET A 4 12.79 19.72 -13.82
C MET A 4 13.37 19.69 -12.41
N LYS A 5 12.53 19.99 -11.42
CA LYS A 5 12.87 20.02 -10.01
C LYS A 5 13.11 18.58 -9.59
N ASP A 6 14.36 18.13 -9.66
CA ASP A 6 14.79 16.90 -9.01
C ASP A 6 14.17 16.86 -7.60
N PRO A 7 13.42 15.81 -7.23
CA PRO A 7 12.84 15.73 -5.91
C PRO A 7 13.99 15.71 -4.90
N HIS A 8 14.11 16.80 -4.14
CA HIS A 8 15.14 16.99 -3.13
C HIS A 8 15.20 15.73 -2.25
N PRO A 9 16.39 15.23 -1.85
CA PRO A 9 16.51 14.08 -0.94
C PRO A 9 15.71 14.25 0.36
N ALA A 10 15.45 15.51 0.75
CA ALA A 10 14.54 15.87 1.83
C ALA A 10 13.06 15.53 1.55
N VAL A 11 12.56 15.75 0.32
CA VAL A 11 11.18 15.39 -0.08
C VAL A 11 11.00 13.87 -0.09
N LEU A 12 12.02 13.14 -0.57
CA LEU A 12 12.02 11.68 -0.55
C LEU A 12 12.01 11.17 0.91
N GLY A 13 12.85 11.73 1.78
CA GLY A 13 12.88 11.39 3.21
C GLY A 13 11.56 11.68 3.94
N VAL A 14 10.97 12.87 3.72
CA VAL A 14 9.69 13.27 4.33
C VAL A 14 8.55 12.38 3.88
N SER A 15 8.48 12.03 2.59
CA SER A 15 7.45 11.12 2.08
C SER A 15 7.52 9.74 2.75
N LYS A 16 8.73 9.21 3.00
CA LYS A 16 8.94 7.93 3.67
C LYS A 16 8.51 7.96 5.14
N VAL A 17 8.75 9.06 5.85
CA VAL A 17 8.31 9.22 7.25
C VAL A 17 6.78 9.24 7.34
N ILE A 18 6.12 9.98 6.44
CA ILE A 18 4.65 10.03 6.37
C ILE A 18 4.07 8.62 6.10
N LEU A 19 4.71 7.85 5.22
CA LEU A 19 4.32 6.47 4.92
C LEU A 19 4.52 5.50 6.09
N CYS A 20 5.30 5.84 7.11
CA CYS A 20 5.44 5.05 8.34
C CYS A 20 4.32 5.32 9.36
N ILE A 21 3.63 6.47 9.29
CA ILE A 21 2.56 6.81 10.24
C ILE A 21 1.37 5.87 10.10
N MET A 22 0.97 5.58 8.86
CA MET A 22 -0.12 4.65 8.53
C MET A 22 0.08 3.25 9.15
N PRO A 23 1.20 2.53 8.91
CA PRO A 23 1.39 1.20 9.48
C PRO A 23 1.54 1.19 11.00
N ILE A 24 2.03 2.27 11.62
CA ILE A 24 2.03 2.40 13.09
C ILE A 24 0.58 2.45 13.61
N ALA A 25 -0.30 3.21 12.96
CA ALA A 25 -1.72 3.27 13.32
C ALA A 25 -2.40 1.89 13.19
N TYR A 26 -2.06 1.10 12.15
CA TYR A 26 -2.55 -0.26 11.98
C TYR A 26 -2.15 -1.17 13.16
N ILE A 27 -0.91 -1.11 13.59
CA ILE A 27 -0.40 -1.90 14.74
C ILE A 27 -1.03 -1.42 16.04
N ALA A 28 -1.15 -0.10 16.25
CA ALA A 28 -1.74 0.47 17.45
C ALA A 28 -3.22 0.10 17.59
N VAL A 29 -4.03 0.32 16.55
CA VAL A 29 -5.45 -0.03 16.56
C VAL A 29 -5.63 -1.55 16.66
N GLY A 30 -4.84 -2.34 15.93
CA GLY A 30 -4.89 -3.79 16.00
C GLY A 30 -4.52 -4.36 17.38
N SER A 31 -3.57 -3.75 18.09
CA SER A 31 -3.15 -4.20 19.42
C SER A 31 -4.08 -3.75 20.55
N VAL A 32 -4.52 -2.49 20.53
CA VAL A 32 -5.41 -1.92 21.56
C VAL A 32 -6.76 -2.65 21.58
N TYR A 33 -7.33 -2.94 20.41
CA TYR A 33 -8.64 -3.57 20.30
C TYR A 33 -8.57 -5.07 20.03
N LEU A 34 -7.43 -5.71 20.29
CA LEU A 34 -7.21 -7.15 20.02
C LEU A 34 -8.19 -8.05 20.79
N ASN A 35 -8.54 -7.67 22.01
CA ASN A 35 -9.42 -8.43 22.90
C ASN A 35 -10.89 -7.97 22.85
N ASP A 36 -11.18 -6.87 22.15
CA ASP A 36 -12.51 -6.23 22.12
C ASP A 36 -13.39 -6.70 20.92
N CYS A 37 -12.92 -7.68 20.13
CA CYS A 37 -13.68 -8.31 19.02
C CYS A 37 -13.57 -9.85 19.05
N PRO A 38 -14.32 -10.54 19.94
CA PRO A 38 -14.40 -12.01 19.94
C PRO A 38 -14.98 -12.60 18.63
N VAL A 39 -15.78 -11.81 17.88
CA VAL A 39 -16.32 -12.16 16.54
C VAL A 39 -15.31 -12.71 15.57
N GLN A 40 -14.19 -12.00 15.47
CA GLN A 40 -13.13 -12.32 14.52
C GLN A 40 -11.84 -11.73 15.05
N GLN A 41 -11.18 -12.49 15.92
CA GLN A 41 -9.80 -12.25 16.34
C GLN A 41 -8.83 -12.13 15.13
N LYS A 42 -9.24 -12.57 13.94
CA LYS A 42 -8.47 -12.46 12.70
C LYS A 42 -8.40 -11.04 12.12
N ILE A 43 -9.35 -10.14 12.39
CA ILE A 43 -9.31 -8.75 11.89
C ILE A 43 -8.18 -7.94 12.56
N PRO A 44 -8.03 -7.92 13.90
CA PRO A 44 -6.87 -7.29 14.54
C PRO A 44 -5.53 -7.90 14.09
N ILE A 45 -5.46 -9.23 13.97
CA ILE A 45 -4.25 -9.93 13.48
C ILE A 45 -3.93 -9.51 12.04
N TYR A 46 -4.94 -9.36 11.19
CA TYR A 46 -4.78 -8.84 9.83
C TYR A 46 -4.06 -7.50 9.80
N LEU A 47 -4.56 -6.53 10.59
CA LEU A 47 -4.02 -5.17 10.69
C LEU A 47 -2.57 -5.17 11.20
N ILE A 48 -2.27 -5.99 12.22
CA ILE A 48 -0.91 -6.08 12.80
C ILE A 48 0.07 -6.67 11.78
N VAL A 49 -0.29 -7.80 11.17
CA VAL A 49 0.56 -8.49 10.20
C VAL A 49 0.84 -7.59 9.01
N SER A 50 -0.19 -6.96 8.43
CA SER A 50 -0.01 -6.02 7.32
C SER A 50 0.85 -4.83 7.72
N GLY A 51 0.66 -4.27 8.92
CA GLY A 51 1.45 -3.15 9.44
C GLY A 51 2.93 -3.50 9.58
N VAL A 52 3.25 -4.64 10.18
CA VAL A 52 4.64 -5.09 10.41
C VAL A 52 5.36 -5.33 9.09
N PHE A 53 4.78 -6.10 8.17
CA PHE A 53 5.39 -6.36 6.87
C PHE A 53 5.60 -5.05 6.08
N THR A 54 4.67 -4.10 6.16
CA THR A 54 4.82 -2.77 5.54
C THR A 54 5.97 -1.97 6.15
N ILE A 55 6.13 -1.98 7.48
CA ILE A 55 7.27 -1.33 8.15
C ILE A 55 8.59 -1.96 7.73
N VAL A 56 8.66 -3.29 7.65
CA VAL A 56 9.87 -4.01 7.22
C VAL A 56 10.25 -3.59 5.79
N LEU A 57 9.29 -3.50 4.87
CA LEU A 57 9.52 -3.03 3.50
C LEU A 57 9.96 -1.55 3.45
N ASN A 58 9.35 -0.69 4.26
CA ASN A 58 9.72 0.71 4.35
C ASN A 58 11.14 0.88 4.92
N LEU A 59 11.49 0.11 5.95
CA LEU A 59 12.82 0.11 6.54
C LEU A 59 13.86 -0.34 5.51
N LEU A 60 13.63 -1.46 4.81
CA LEU A 60 14.49 -1.94 3.73
C LEU A 60 14.66 -0.91 2.61
N SER A 61 13.62 -0.13 2.30
CA SER A 61 13.68 0.95 1.32
C SER A 61 14.45 2.19 1.80
N CYS A 62 14.51 2.39 3.12
CA CYS A 62 15.24 3.49 3.76
C CYS A 62 16.70 3.14 4.07
N LEU A 63 17.08 1.85 4.07
CA LEU A 63 18.48 1.47 4.20
C LEU A 63 19.25 2.06 3.01
N PRO A 64 20.19 3.00 3.24
CA PRO A 64 21.07 3.45 2.18
C PRO A 64 21.91 2.24 1.81
N ASN A 65 21.59 1.62 0.67
CA ASN A 65 22.48 0.65 0.05
C ASN A 65 23.82 1.40 -0.06
N THR A 66 24.82 0.98 0.71
CA THR A 66 26.12 1.64 0.83
C THR A 66 26.81 1.59 -0.53
N ARG A 67 26.44 2.55 -1.37
CA ARG A 67 26.86 2.68 -2.77
C ARG A 67 28.20 3.39 -2.88
N ASN A 68 29.02 3.33 -1.83
CA ASN A 68 30.42 3.75 -1.84
C ASN A 68 31.25 2.63 -1.21
N THR A 69 31.84 1.81 -2.08
CA THR A 69 33.18 1.20 -1.95
C THR A 69 33.23 -0.02 -2.86
N LYS A 70 33.97 0.15 -3.97
CA LYS A 70 34.45 -0.90 -4.86
C LYS A 70 34.89 -2.12 -4.04
N GLU A 71 34.13 -3.20 -4.10
CA GLU A 71 34.54 -4.62 -4.02
C GLU A 71 33.31 -5.51 -3.86
N ARG A 72 33.29 -6.62 -4.61
CA ARG A 72 32.24 -7.65 -4.62
C ARG A 72 32.42 -8.53 -3.36
N PRO A 73 31.33 -9.02 -2.73
CA PRO A 73 30.34 -9.88 -3.37
C PRO A 73 28.94 -9.26 -3.32
N ARG A 74 28.66 -8.39 -4.30
CA ARG A 74 27.44 -7.56 -4.36
C ARG A 74 26.25 -8.22 -5.08
N THR A 75 26.38 -9.45 -5.58
CA THR A 75 25.29 -10.14 -6.31
C THR A 75 24.32 -10.84 -5.38
N THR A 76 24.78 -11.51 -4.32
CA THR A 76 23.90 -12.31 -3.47
C THR A 76 23.01 -11.46 -2.56
N ALA A 77 23.56 -10.49 -1.82
CA ALA A 77 22.77 -9.69 -0.87
C ALA A 77 21.68 -8.84 -1.54
N GLY A 78 21.99 -8.20 -2.68
CA GLY A 78 20.98 -7.44 -3.43
C GLY A 78 19.88 -8.34 -3.99
N HIS A 79 20.26 -9.51 -4.52
CA HIS A 79 19.30 -10.48 -5.05
C HIS A 79 18.41 -11.05 -3.94
N VAL A 80 18.97 -11.30 -2.74
CA VAL A 80 18.20 -11.70 -1.56
C VAL A 80 17.20 -10.62 -1.15
N VAL A 81 17.58 -9.33 -1.14
CA VAL A 81 16.64 -8.24 -0.82
C VAL A 81 15.52 -8.14 -1.86
N THR A 82 15.83 -8.27 -3.15
CA THR A 82 14.81 -8.27 -4.22
C THR A 82 13.86 -9.45 -4.10
N VAL A 83 14.39 -10.66 -3.88
CA VAL A 83 13.59 -11.88 -3.68
C VAL A 83 12.72 -11.76 -2.43
N TRP A 84 13.28 -11.25 -1.32
CA TRP A 84 12.55 -11.02 -0.08
C TRP A 84 11.42 -10.02 -0.28
N ASN A 85 11.69 -8.88 -0.93
CA ASN A 85 10.67 -7.88 -1.23
C ASN A 85 9.54 -8.45 -2.11
N SER A 86 9.89 -9.26 -3.11
CA SER A 86 8.92 -9.94 -3.96
C SER A 86 8.04 -10.92 -3.18
N LEU A 87 8.65 -11.75 -2.32
CA LEU A 87 7.95 -12.69 -1.45
C LEU A 87 7.01 -11.98 -0.47
N VAL A 88 7.48 -10.92 0.19
CA VAL A 88 6.66 -10.12 1.12
C VAL A 88 5.52 -9.43 0.36
N SER A 89 5.76 -8.92 -0.85
CA SER A 89 4.72 -8.31 -1.67
C SER A 89 3.62 -9.31 -2.05
N LEU A 90 4.00 -10.52 -2.47
CA LEU A 90 3.06 -11.61 -2.77
C LEU A 90 2.26 -12.01 -1.53
N PHE A 91 2.94 -12.17 -0.39
CA PHE A 91 2.30 -12.46 0.87
C PHE A 91 1.29 -11.38 1.26
N LEU A 92 1.68 -10.11 1.19
CA LEU A 92 0.80 -8.96 1.46
C LEU A 92 -0.40 -8.93 0.52
N PHE A 93 -0.23 -9.29 -0.75
CA PHE A 93 -1.33 -9.35 -1.71
C PHE A 93 -2.35 -10.45 -1.35
N CYS A 94 -1.89 -11.68 -1.09
CA CYS A 94 -2.76 -12.77 -0.64
C CYS A 94 -3.41 -12.45 0.71
N TRP A 95 -2.66 -11.83 1.62
CA TRP A 95 -3.13 -11.40 2.92
C TRP A 95 -4.21 -10.33 2.78
N PHE A 96 -4.02 -9.35 1.90
CA PHE A 96 -5.01 -8.30 1.61
C PHE A 96 -6.34 -8.91 1.14
N ILE A 97 -6.31 -9.85 0.20
CA ILE A 97 -7.52 -10.57 -0.25
C ILE A 97 -8.21 -11.26 0.94
N THR A 98 -7.44 -11.93 1.78
CA THR A 98 -7.96 -12.63 2.95
C THR A 98 -8.58 -11.64 3.97
N GLY A 99 -7.94 -10.49 4.19
CA GLY A 99 -8.46 -9.42 5.04
C GLY A 99 -9.77 -8.83 4.51
N ASN A 100 -9.89 -8.67 3.20
CA ASN A 100 -11.16 -8.27 2.58
C ASN A 100 -12.25 -9.29 2.90
N LEU A 101 -12.00 -10.59 2.72
CA LEU A 101 -12.96 -11.64 3.07
C LEU A 101 -13.37 -11.58 4.55
N TRP A 102 -12.43 -11.32 5.46
CA TRP A 102 -12.74 -11.17 6.89
C TRP A 102 -13.61 -9.94 7.17
N ILE A 103 -13.28 -8.78 6.59
CA ILE A 103 -14.06 -7.54 6.74
C ILE A 103 -15.48 -7.74 6.17
N TYR A 104 -15.61 -8.28 4.97
CA TYR A 104 -16.91 -8.49 4.32
C TYR A 104 -17.72 -9.65 4.92
N SER A 105 -17.06 -10.68 5.47
CA SER A 105 -17.74 -11.80 6.14
C SER A 105 -18.46 -11.36 7.42
N VAL A 106 -18.07 -10.24 8.02
CA VAL A 106 -18.65 -9.69 9.26
C VAL A 106 -19.62 -8.55 8.95
N TYR A 107 -19.92 -8.28 7.67
CA TYR A 107 -20.83 -7.23 7.27
C TYR A 107 -22.23 -7.47 7.86
N GLN A 108 -22.66 -6.55 8.75
CA GLN A 108 -23.65 -6.69 9.85
C GLN A 108 -23.09 -7.21 11.21
N PRO A 109 -22.07 -6.56 11.81
CA PRO A 109 -21.71 -6.91 13.19
C PRO A 109 -22.79 -6.42 14.16
N GLU A 110 -23.09 -7.24 15.18
CA GLU A 110 -23.92 -6.81 16.30
C GLU A 110 -23.07 -5.89 17.20
N TYR A 111 -23.37 -4.59 17.19
CA TYR A 111 -22.66 -3.60 18.00
C TYR A 111 -23.09 -3.58 19.48
N ASN A 112 -24.02 -4.45 19.88
CA ASN A 112 -24.62 -4.44 21.21
C ASN A 112 -23.84 -5.33 22.18
N LYS A 113 -23.16 -4.72 23.16
CA LYS A 113 -22.43 -5.43 24.24
C LYS A 113 -23.32 -6.25 25.16
N ASN A 114 -24.64 -5.97 25.18
CA ASN A 114 -25.62 -6.60 26.07
C ASN A 114 -26.46 -7.68 25.37
N ALA A 115 -26.18 -8.01 24.10
CA ALA A 115 -26.82 -9.15 23.46
C ALA A 115 -26.32 -10.45 24.12
N THR A 116 -27.23 -11.40 24.31
CA THR A 116 -26.97 -12.71 24.94
C THR A 116 -25.89 -13.53 24.21
N ASP A 117 -25.51 -13.10 23.00
CA ASP A 117 -24.53 -13.73 22.13
C ASP A 117 -23.28 -12.83 21.99
N THR A 118 -22.47 -12.79 23.05
CA THR A 118 -21.17 -12.09 23.09
C THR A 118 -20.17 -12.59 22.03
N SER A 119 -20.47 -13.72 21.36
CA SER A 119 -19.68 -14.24 20.24
C SER A 119 -19.76 -13.35 18.99
N ARG A 120 -20.82 -12.53 18.85
CA ARG A 120 -21.04 -11.63 17.69
C ARG A 120 -20.71 -10.15 17.91
N TYR A 121 -20.09 -9.81 19.03
CA TYR A 121 -19.64 -8.46 19.33
C TYR A 121 -18.31 -8.09 18.63
N CYS A 122 -18.28 -6.92 17.98
CA CYS A 122 -17.03 -6.27 17.60
C CYS A 122 -17.08 -4.76 17.79
N ASN A 123 -15.99 -4.19 18.30
CA ASN A 123 -15.83 -2.76 18.50
C ASN A 123 -15.97 -1.99 17.17
N LYS A 124 -16.91 -1.04 17.17
CA LYS A 124 -17.23 -0.19 16.01
C LYS A 124 -16.01 0.53 15.46
N THR A 125 -15.11 1.01 16.33
CA THR A 125 -13.91 1.75 15.91
C THR A 125 -12.96 0.88 15.09
N LEU A 126 -12.68 -0.35 15.54
CA LEU A 126 -11.77 -1.25 14.83
C LEU A 126 -12.35 -1.66 13.47
N TYR A 127 -13.64 -2.00 13.43
CA TYR A 127 -14.30 -2.37 12.17
C TYR A 127 -14.35 -1.20 11.18
N LEU A 128 -14.78 0.00 11.62
CA LEU A 128 -14.79 1.19 10.76
C LEU A 128 -13.37 1.54 10.28
N PHE A 129 -12.37 1.42 11.14
CA PHE A 129 -10.99 1.67 10.76
C PHE A 129 -10.54 0.70 9.66
N ALA A 130 -10.71 -0.61 9.84
CA ALA A 130 -10.33 -1.60 8.84
C ALA A 130 -11.08 -1.42 7.51
N PHE A 131 -12.39 -1.18 7.58
CA PHE A 131 -13.25 -0.97 6.41
C PHE A 131 -12.86 0.30 5.64
N TRP A 132 -12.73 1.44 6.33
CA TRP A 132 -12.43 2.71 5.70
C TRP A 132 -11.03 2.73 5.09
N ASN A 133 -10.06 2.15 5.81
CA ASN A 133 -8.71 2.02 5.27
C ASN A 133 -8.67 1.16 4.00
N THR A 134 -9.36 0.02 4.00
CA THR A 134 -9.47 -0.85 2.81
C THR A 134 -10.14 -0.10 1.65
N THR A 135 -11.20 0.65 1.95
CA THR A 135 -11.90 1.49 0.96
C THR A 135 -10.99 2.57 0.38
N LEU A 136 -10.20 3.27 1.22
CA LEU A 136 -9.23 4.27 0.76
C LEU A 136 -8.20 3.66 -0.19
N VAL A 137 -7.69 2.47 0.10
CA VAL A 137 -6.75 1.76 -0.79
C VAL A 137 -7.38 1.50 -2.15
N TYR A 138 -8.63 1.01 -2.20
CA TYR A 138 -9.32 0.80 -3.47
C TYR A 138 -9.52 2.08 -4.27
N ILE A 139 -9.94 3.17 -3.62
CA ILE A 139 -10.12 4.48 -4.27
C ILE A 139 -8.80 4.94 -4.90
N LEU A 140 -7.69 4.84 -4.16
CA LEU A 140 -6.37 5.22 -4.66
C LEU A 140 -5.93 4.36 -5.85
N VAL A 141 -6.16 3.05 -5.80
CA VAL A 141 -5.85 2.15 -6.92
C VAL A 141 -6.66 2.51 -8.16
N ILE A 142 -7.96 2.75 -8.02
CA ILE A 142 -8.83 3.14 -9.14
C ILE A 142 -8.37 4.46 -9.75
N LEU A 143 -8.09 5.47 -8.92
CA LEU A 143 -7.58 6.76 -9.39
C LEU A 143 -6.23 6.62 -10.11
N PHE A 144 -5.34 5.77 -9.60
CA PHE A 144 -4.04 5.54 -10.22
C PHE A 144 -4.19 4.86 -11.59
N VAL A 145 -5.05 3.85 -11.70
CA VAL A 145 -5.35 3.18 -12.98
C VAL A 145 -6.00 4.14 -13.96
N LEU A 146 -7.01 4.90 -13.54
CA LEU A 146 -7.67 5.91 -14.40
C LEU A 146 -6.67 6.95 -14.90
N THR A 147 -5.86 7.51 -14.01
CA THR A 147 -4.84 8.49 -14.38
C THR A 147 -3.80 7.90 -15.33
N GLY A 148 -3.30 6.68 -15.02
CA GLY A 148 -2.35 5.98 -15.88
C GLY A 148 -2.92 5.67 -17.26
N CYS A 149 -4.15 5.18 -17.34
CA CYS A 149 -4.86 4.93 -18.59
C CYS A 149 -5.06 6.22 -19.40
N CYS A 150 -5.45 7.33 -18.75
CA CYS A 150 -5.58 8.63 -19.42
C CYS A 150 -4.24 9.12 -19.99
N VAL A 151 -3.16 9.03 -19.22
CA VAL A 151 -1.81 9.44 -19.69
C VAL A 151 -1.33 8.56 -20.84
N LEU A 152 -1.52 7.24 -20.74
CA LEU A 152 -1.17 6.31 -21.81
C LEU A 152 -1.98 6.61 -23.07
N PHE A 153 -3.30 6.82 -22.93
CA PHE A 153 -4.18 7.15 -24.05
C PHE A 153 -3.79 8.48 -24.72
N CYS A 154 -3.49 9.52 -23.92
CA CYS A 154 -2.96 10.79 -24.43
C CYS A 154 -1.61 10.61 -25.12
N PHE A 155 -0.71 9.77 -24.59
CA PHE A 155 0.57 9.48 -25.21
C PHE A 155 0.40 8.72 -26.54
N PHE A 156 -0.52 7.76 -26.61
CA PHE A 156 -0.83 7.03 -27.83
C PHE A 156 -1.50 7.90 -28.91
N LEU A 157 -2.28 8.92 -28.52
CA LEU A 157 -2.89 9.89 -29.43
C LEU A 157 -1.89 10.96 -29.89
N CYS A 158 -1.14 11.57 -28.97
CA CYS A 158 -0.12 12.58 -29.30
C CYS A 158 1.10 11.99 -30.02
N GLY A 159 1.51 10.75 -29.70
CA GLY A 159 2.59 10.04 -30.41
C GLY A 159 2.21 9.61 -31.83
N ARG A 160 0.93 9.71 -32.22
CA ARG A 160 0.47 9.53 -33.60
C ARG A 160 0.31 10.84 -34.37
N ALA A 161 0.43 12.00 -33.71
CA ALA A 161 0.22 13.30 -34.33
C ALA A 161 1.48 13.91 -34.98
N ASP A 162 2.63 13.23 -34.93
CA ASP A 162 3.92 13.69 -35.50
C ASP A 162 4.43 12.85 -36.70
N PRO A 163 3.63 12.63 -37.77
CA PRO A 163 4.25 12.32 -39.07
C PRO A 163 3.80 13.17 -40.27
N ASP A 164 2.88 14.13 -40.14
CA ASP A 164 2.24 14.74 -41.34
C ASP A 164 2.50 16.24 -41.60
N ASP A 165 3.25 16.96 -40.75
CA ASP A 165 3.54 18.39 -40.99
C ASP A 165 4.69 18.65 -41.99
N ASP A 166 5.42 17.61 -42.42
CA ASP A 166 6.49 17.74 -43.43
C ASP A 166 6.00 17.49 -44.88
N ALA A 167 4.75 17.04 -45.10
CA ALA A 167 4.26 16.67 -46.42
C ALA A 167 3.41 17.74 -47.13
N THR A 168 3.05 18.84 -46.46
CA THR A 168 2.20 19.89 -47.05
C THR A 168 2.94 21.15 -47.51
N LEU A 169 4.28 21.21 -47.40
CA LEU A 169 5.11 22.28 -47.96
C LEU A 169 5.72 21.95 -49.34
N GLN A 170 5.14 21.01 -50.08
CA GLN A 170 5.58 20.66 -51.45
C GLN A 170 4.43 20.38 -52.46
N ALA A 171 3.21 20.86 -52.22
CA ALA A 171 2.12 20.81 -53.21
C ALA A 171 1.60 22.20 -53.54
#